data_AF-A0A8K0XLR4-F1
#
_entry.id   AF-A0A8K0XLR4-F1
#
_cell.length_a   1.000
_cell.length_b   1.000
_cell.length_c   1.000
_cell.angle_alpha   90.00
_cell.angle_beta   90.00
_cell.angle_gamma   90.00
#
_symmetry.space_group_name_H-M   'P 1'
#
loop_
_entity.id
_entity.type
_entity.pdbx_description
1 polymer ?
#
loop_
_entity_poly.entity_id
_entity_poly.type
_entity_poly.pdbx_seq_one_letter_code
_entity_poly.pdbx_strand_id
1 'polypeptide(L)'
;MADSKSKPRMSKNSQRARGELLQAEVVLSINWLFLHPQRNPKLRTFDMEISGKQYEGKLHGLEELLKEQILQRFKFNARQLDYYTPKEKMLILSVDRDKGLLERDTAEFVFDVSSPSHISDILGEAIHLDSEAVHLVITADEDTEIELEPEQGDTLQSLPQRQTQLQRMRRALPTPSRAAKSHEFNKNQKNVGTAIYNGFFSPRGSLTPLAPPIEIFHPVFDSFKRYVTGPDITLDQTLVENVSKAMENAAEIIVSEDKGNDPDAIPPRCHTFSKYSARSEPIGVLGRQRMFGEGSYDPITKAEYSTLDFWAKEGMGPYVNASCCPTFILATAGAWLTILGFVVTGSPIEVVAQPLADILWLGEATPYEDTHVYNVARVFNALRRCLDELEAYYRGLTLPPTSSPTPASFPYPTVYTHDDAEVRFKYVQRLQDSASSIIFLAETEDEASKLVVKFVDRYGADAHRLLANAGYAPALHYFGSLDGRTPATAPDVMKSGLYIGPVRMVVMEYVEGTTLHDAVHDREDIPANVRQETTRALSILHNAGFVYGDLRSPNVMLSKSGLKLIDFDWAGKEGVATYPRRLSKDIPWAKGVADFAPMRKAHDLEMLDKVFLV
;
A
#
# COMPACT_ATOMS: atom_id res chain seq x y z
N MET A 1 -19.43 80.42 0.76
CA MET A 1 -19.09 79.47 -0.33
C MET A 1 -17.97 78.57 0.16
N ALA A 2 -18.01 77.30 -0.25
CA ALA A 2 -17.10 76.17 0.05
C ALA A 2 -17.57 75.24 1.19
N ASP A 3 -18.20 74.14 0.73
CA ASP A 3 -18.60 72.92 1.42
C ASP A 3 -17.43 72.14 2.07
N SER A 4 -17.62 71.69 3.31
CA SER A 4 -16.84 70.60 3.90
C SER A 4 -17.64 69.29 3.85
N LYS A 5 -17.29 68.39 2.93
CA LYS A 5 -17.85 67.05 2.77
C LYS A 5 -17.44 66.13 3.93
N SER A 6 -18.42 65.71 4.73
CA SER A 6 -18.32 64.53 5.62
C SER A 6 -18.36 63.25 4.78
N LYS A 7 -17.29 62.43 4.83
CA LYS A 7 -17.22 61.13 4.16
C LYS A 7 -18.03 60.06 4.92
N PRO A 8 -18.79 59.17 4.25
CA PRO A 8 -19.50 58.06 4.89
C PRO A 8 -18.56 56.88 5.18
N ARG A 9 -18.79 56.20 6.31
CA ARG A 9 -18.17 54.93 6.70
C ARG A 9 -18.60 53.81 5.74
N MET A 10 -17.64 53.19 5.07
CA MET A 10 -17.82 51.90 4.38
C MET A 10 -17.37 50.73 5.28
N SER A 11 -18.17 49.67 5.27
CA SER A 11 -18.12 48.49 6.15
C SER A 11 -16.87 47.61 5.96
N LYS A 12 -16.42 46.96 7.05
CA LYS A 12 -15.34 45.95 7.13
C LYS A 12 -15.54 44.69 6.24
N ASN A 13 -16.61 44.59 5.45
CA ASN A 13 -16.89 43.44 4.58
C ASN A 13 -16.29 43.52 3.17
N SER A 14 -15.75 44.67 2.73
CA SER A 14 -15.11 44.77 1.40
C SER A 14 -13.61 44.45 1.39
N GLN A 15 -12.95 44.39 2.55
CA GLN A 15 -11.56 43.92 2.67
C GLN A 15 -11.46 42.39 2.80
N ARG A 16 -12.54 41.71 3.20
CA ARG A 16 -12.58 40.24 3.32
C ARG A 16 -12.80 39.55 1.95
N ALA A 17 -13.50 40.21 1.04
CA ALA A 17 -13.75 39.71 -0.31
C ALA A 17 -12.54 39.78 -1.27
N ARG A 18 -11.43 40.41 -0.85
CA ARG A 18 -10.16 40.42 -1.62
C ARG A 18 -9.11 39.44 -1.07
N GLY A 19 -9.39 38.80 0.06
CA GLY A 19 -8.54 37.78 0.69
C GLY A 19 -9.03 36.34 0.49
N GLU A 20 -10.15 36.12 -0.20
CA GLU A 20 -10.78 34.81 -0.40
C GLU A 20 -10.91 34.40 -1.89
N LEU A 21 -10.09 34.98 -2.77
CA LEU A 21 -9.89 34.49 -4.13
C LEU A 21 -8.41 34.14 -4.34
N LEU A 22 -8.14 32.83 -4.32
CA LEU A 22 -6.95 32.14 -4.86
C LEU A 22 -5.59 32.50 -4.23
N GLN A 23 -5.21 31.77 -3.18
CA GLN A 23 -3.82 31.33 -3.02
C GLN A 23 -3.81 29.80 -3.07
N ALA A 24 -3.87 29.26 -4.28
CA ALA A 24 -3.26 27.94 -4.51
C ALA A 24 -1.77 28.09 -4.17
N GLU A 25 -1.24 27.29 -3.26
CA GLU A 25 0.22 27.16 -3.11
C GLU A 25 0.74 26.73 -4.48
N VAL A 26 1.50 27.59 -5.16
CA VAL A 26 2.09 27.27 -6.47
C VAL A 26 3.01 26.06 -6.25
N VAL A 27 2.71 24.95 -6.93
CA VAL A 27 3.57 23.76 -6.99
C VAL A 27 4.32 23.84 -8.31
N LEU A 28 5.65 23.76 -8.23
CA LEU A 28 6.54 23.79 -9.38
C LEU A 28 7.03 22.36 -9.63
N SER A 29 6.82 21.86 -10.86
CA SER A 29 7.41 20.60 -11.30
C SER A 29 8.76 20.85 -11.94
N ILE A 30 9.77 20.12 -11.49
CA ILE A 30 11.17 20.23 -11.92
C ILE A 30 11.59 18.92 -12.55
N ASN A 31 11.88 18.96 -13.84
CA ASN A 31 12.57 17.87 -14.53
C ASN A 31 14.07 17.93 -14.26
N TRP A 32 14.64 16.86 -13.71
CA TRP A 32 16.05 16.73 -13.38
C TRP A 32 16.68 15.49 -14.03
N LEU A 33 18.00 15.55 -14.23
CA LEU A 33 18.81 14.49 -14.83
C LEU A 33 19.97 14.14 -13.90
N PHE A 34 20.09 12.88 -13.52
CA PHE A 34 21.31 12.38 -12.87
C PHE A 34 22.32 11.95 -13.93
N LEU A 35 23.40 12.70 -14.08
CA LEU A 35 24.43 12.44 -15.08
C LEU A 35 25.48 11.50 -14.49
N HIS A 36 25.29 10.19 -14.68
CA HIS A 36 26.20 9.17 -14.19
C HIS A 36 26.38 8.03 -15.21
N PRO A 37 27.62 7.78 -15.72
CA PRO A 37 27.86 6.83 -16.81
C PRO A 37 27.36 5.40 -16.54
N GLN A 38 27.57 4.89 -15.31
CA GLN A 38 27.19 3.51 -14.97
C GLN A 38 25.76 3.37 -14.43
N ARG A 39 25.27 4.36 -13.67
CA ARG A 39 24.00 4.27 -12.95
C ARG A 39 22.81 4.85 -13.72
N ASN A 40 23.06 5.81 -14.62
CA ASN A 40 22.04 6.32 -15.55
C ASN A 40 22.57 6.35 -17.01
N PRO A 41 23.00 5.20 -17.58
CA PRO A 41 23.64 5.13 -18.90
C PRO A 41 22.69 5.52 -20.04
N LYS A 42 21.38 5.48 -19.80
CA LYS A 42 20.33 5.84 -20.77
C LYS A 42 19.90 7.31 -20.65
N LEU A 43 20.54 8.10 -19.78
CA LEU A 43 20.24 9.52 -19.57
C LEU A 43 18.75 9.81 -19.31
N ARG A 44 18.09 8.94 -18.53
CA ARG A 44 16.68 9.13 -18.18
C ARG A 44 16.54 10.39 -17.31
N THR A 45 15.55 11.20 -17.63
CA THR A 45 15.14 12.36 -16.84
C THR A 45 13.97 11.99 -15.93
N PHE A 46 13.84 12.71 -14.83
CA PHE A 46 12.82 12.46 -13.81
C PHE A 46 12.19 13.78 -13.42
N ASP A 47 10.91 13.80 -13.10
CA ASP A 47 10.25 14.97 -12.54
C ASP A 47 10.18 14.88 -11.01
N MET A 48 10.11 16.04 -10.37
CA MET A 48 9.80 16.16 -8.95
C MET A 48 9.02 17.44 -8.68
N GLU A 49 8.06 17.38 -7.77
CA GLU A 49 7.29 18.55 -7.35
C GLU A 49 7.90 19.22 -6.13
N ILE A 50 8.05 20.54 -6.18
CA ILE A 50 8.40 21.37 -5.03
C ILE A 50 7.33 22.43 -4.78
N SER A 51 7.04 22.69 -3.51
CA SER A 51 6.14 23.78 -3.12
C SER A 51 6.80 25.15 -3.30
N GLY A 52 6.00 26.20 -3.50
CA GLY A 52 6.51 27.58 -3.55
C GLY A 52 7.36 27.99 -2.33
N LYS A 53 7.08 27.43 -1.14
CA LYS A 53 7.91 27.63 0.05
C LYS A 53 9.27 26.94 -0.02
N GLN A 54 9.36 25.77 -0.67
CA GLN A 54 10.63 25.10 -0.91
C GLN A 54 11.43 25.86 -1.96
N TYR A 55 10.77 26.33 -3.02
CA TYR A 55 11.37 27.15 -4.07
C TYR A 55 12.03 28.44 -3.54
N GLU A 56 11.38 29.14 -2.62
CA GLU A 56 11.95 30.32 -1.92
C GLU A 56 12.96 29.94 -0.81
N GLY A 57 13.12 28.64 -0.54
CA GLY A 57 13.93 28.10 0.54
C GLY A 57 15.40 27.86 0.17
N LYS A 58 16.19 27.50 1.19
CA LYS A 58 17.60 27.10 1.02
C LYS A 58 17.69 25.76 0.28
N LEU A 59 18.77 25.59 -0.49
CA LEU A 59 19.03 24.39 -1.28
C LEU A 59 19.05 23.09 -0.47
N HIS A 60 19.48 23.15 0.80
CA HIS A 60 19.62 21.95 1.65
C HIS A 60 18.35 21.08 1.71
N GLY A 61 17.16 21.67 1.65
CA GLY A 61 15.91 20.90 1.60
C GLY A 61 15.71 20.11 0.30
N LEU A 62 16.19 20.64 -0.83
CA LEU A 62 16.16 19.97 -2.13
C LEU A 62 17.27 18.92 -2.23
N GLU A 63 18.44 19.20 -1.66
CA GLU A 63 19.58 18.28 -1.67
C GLU A 63 19.25 16.94 -1.01
N GLU A 64 18.62 16.94 0.17
CA GLU A 64 18.22 15.71 0.87
C GLU A 64 17.21 14.89 0.05
N LEU A 65 16.24 15.56 -0.57
CA LEU A 65 15.28 14.95 -1.48
C LEU A 65 16.00 14.30 -2.67
N LEU A 66 16.91 15.01 -3.32
CA LEU A 66 17.65 14.49 -4.47
C LEU A 66 18.55 13.31 -4.09
N LYS A 67 19.26 13.38 -2.95
CA LYS A 67 20.07 12.26 -2.43
C LYS A 67 19.22 11.01 -2.17
N GLU A 68 18.04 11.18 -1.57
CA GLU A 68 17.10 10.07 -1.35
C GLU A 68 16.59 9.48 -2.67
N GLN A 69 16.20 10.33 -3.64
CA GLN A 69 15.74 9.86 -4.95
C GLN A 69 16.86 9.15 -5.72
N ILE A 70 18.11 9.64 -5.64
CA ILE A 70 19.28 9.04 -6.28
C ILE A 70 19.58 7.66 -5.66
N LEU A 71 19.57 7.56 -4.32
CA LEU A 71 19.77 6.29 -3.62
C LEU A 71 18.69 5.26 -3.97
N GLN A 72 17.42 5.66 -3.99
CA GLN A 72 16.31 4.75 -4.24
C GLN A 72 16.32 4.21 -5.68
N ARG A 73 16.51 5.09 -6.67
CA ARG A 73 16.42 4.78 -8.11
C ARG A 73 17.68 4.14 -8.66
N PHE A 74 18.84 4.68 -8.27
CA PHE A 74 20.12 4.33 -8.88
C PHE A 74 20.99 3.46 -7.98
N LYS A 75 20.56 3.18 -6.74
CA LYS A 75 21.37 2.50 -5.72
C LYS A 75 22.73 3.16 -5.52
N PHE A 76 22.77 4.49 -5.65
CA PHE A 76 23.97 5.30 -5.57
C PHE A 76 23.91 6.18 -4.32
N ASN A 77 24.87 6.01 -3.42
CA ASN A 77 24.92 6.80 -2.19
C ASN A 77 25.73 8.08 -2.41
N ALA A 78 25.05 9.16 -2.81
CA ALA A 78 25.67 10.43 -3.13
C ALA A 78 26.13 11.18 -1.87
N ARG A 79 27.44 11.40 -1.73
CA ARG A 79 28.03 12.18 -0.62
C ARG A 79 27.75 13.67 -0.79
N GLN A 80 28.11 14.19 -1.96
CA GLN A 80 27.94 15.58 -2.34
C GLN A 80 27.33 15.64 -3.73
N LEU A 81 26.40 16.57 -3.92
CA LEU A 81 25.78 16.83 -5.21
C LEU A 81 26.41 18.10 -5.80
N ASP A 82 26.79 18.02 -7.06
CA ASP A 82 27.09 19.18 -7.88
C ASP A 82 25.93 19.47 -8.82
N TYR A 83 25.57 20.74 -8.93
CA TYR A 83 24.38 21.20 -9.61
C TYR A 83 24.76 21.94 -10.88
N TYR A 84 24.05 21.64 -11.96
CA TYR A 84 24.26 22.28 -13.25
C TYR A 84 22.94 22.63 -13.91
N THR A 85 22.96 23.68 -14.74
CA THR A 85 21.81 24.11 -15.54
C THR A 85 22.20 24.11 -17.03
N PRO A 86 21.33 23.66 -17.95
CA PRO A 86 21.63 23.71 -19.38
C PRO A 86 21.86 25.13 -19.90
N LYS A 87 22.99 25.38 -20.58
CA LYS A 87 23.31 26.67 -21.22
C LYS A 87 22.33 27.02 -22.33
N GLU A 88 21.83 26.01 -23.01
CA GLU A 88 20.77 26.10 -24.02
C GLU A 88 19.61 25.18 -23.62
N LYS A 89 18.40 25.52 -24.07
CA LYS A 89 17.19 24.75 -23.76
C LYS A 89 17.34 23.29 -24.23
N MET A 90 17.33 22.37 -23.27
CA MET A 90 17.44 20.93 -23.50
C MET A 90 16.07 20.27 -23.30
N LEU A 91 15.56 19.56 -24.31
CA LEU A 91 14.25 18.89 -24.26
C LEU A 91 14.39 17.46 -23.74
N ILE A 92 13.52 17.07 -22.82
CA ILE A 92 13.47 15.72 -22.20
C ILE A 92 13.50 14.61 -23.25
N LEU A 93 12.68 14.73 -24.30
CA LEU A 93 12.54 13.72 -25.36
C LEU A 93 13.76 13.56 -26.28
N SER A 94 14.77 14.42 -26.12
CA SER A 94 15.98 14.42 -26.93
C SER A 94 17.25 14.07 -26.14
N VAL A 95 17.19 14.10 -24.80
CA VAL A 95 18.36 13.90 -23.93
C VAL A 95 18.92 12.49 -24.05
N ASP A 96 18.06 11.49 -24.17
CA ASP A 96 18.42 10.07 -24.33
C ASP A 96 19.14 9.76 -25.66
N ARG A 97 19.10 10.69 -26.63
CA ARG A 97 19.74 10.55 -27.95
C ARG A 97 21.15 11.12 -27.99
N ASP A 98 21.55 11.96 -27.04
CA ASP A 98 22.88 12.58 -27.00
C ASP A 98 23.82 11.79 -26.06
N LYS A 99 24.24 10.61 -26.52
CA LYS A 99 25.20 9.76 -25.78
C LYS A 99 26.53 10.46 -25.49
N GLY A 100 26.85 11.53 -26.20
CA GLY A 100 28.05 12.35 -25.97
C GLY A 100 28.05 13.08 -24.63
N LEU A 101 26.91 13.17 -23.93
CA LEU A 101 26.81 13.74 -22.59
C LEU A 101 27.55 12.91 -21.51
N LEU A 102 27.71 11.60 -21.71
CA LEU A 102 28.40 10.70 -20.77
C LEU A 102 29.90 10.55 -21.05
N GLU A 103 30.36 10.97 -22.23
CA GLU A 103 31.75 10.78 -22.72
C GLU A 103 32.60 12.06 -22.64
N ARG A 104 31.99 13.22 -22.37
CA ARG A 104 32.71 14.50 -22.32
C ARG A 104 33.24 14.75 -20.91
N ASP A 105 34.56 14.72 -20.75
CA ASP A 105 35.31 15.05 -19.52
C ASP A 105 35.04 16.46 -18.93
N THR A 106 34.11 17.23 -19.50
CA THR A 106 33.73 18.57 -19.03
C THR A 106 32.24 18.81 -19.29
N ALA A 107 31.40 18.45 -18.30
CA ALA A 107 30.01 18.94 -18.21
C ALA A 107 29.93 20.48 -18.38
N GLU A 108 31.03 21.20 -18.15
CA GLU A 108 31.22 22.65 -18.26
C GLU A 108 30.92 23.26 -19.65
N PHE A 109 30.98 22.52 -20.76
CA PHE A 109 30.69 23.10 -22.09
C PHE A 109 29.18 23.14 -22.42
N VAL A 110 28.38 22.27 -21.81
CA VAL A 110 26.94 22.13 -22.06
C VAL A 110 26.11 22.72 -20.91
N PHE A 111 26.65 22.70 -19.70
CA PHE A 111 25.98 23.18 -18.51
C PHE A 111 26.75 24.29 -17.82
N ASP A 112 26.03 25.22 -17.18
CA ASP A 112 26.60 26.20 -16.26
C ASP A 112 26.75 25.58 -14.87
N VAL A 113 27.96 25.65 -14.31
CA VAL A 113 28.23 25.21 -12.94
C VAL A 113 27.50 26.13 -11.98
N SER A 114 26.59 25.57 -11.20
CA SER A 114 25.84 26.31 -10.21
C SER A 114 26.40 25.99 -8.82
N SER A 115 26.68 27.01 -8.01
CA SER A 115 26.89 26.87 -6.56
C SER A 115 25.73 27.54 -5.81
N PRO A 116 24.51 27.02 -5.96
CA PRO A 116 23.30 27.72 -5.54
C PRO A 116 23.17 27.71 -4.02
N SER A 117 22.70 28.81 -3.47
CA SER A 117 22.35 28.93 -2.05
C SER A 117 20.85 28.70 -1.83
N HIS A 118 20.04 29.04 -2.83
CA HIS A 118 18.59 28.91 -2.88
C HIS A 118 18.18 28.17 -4.16
N ILE A 119 16.99 27.55 -4.16
CA ILE A 119 16.50 26.81 -5.34
C ILE A 119 16.26 27.74 -6.54
N SER A 120 15.84 28.98 -6.28
CA SER A 120 15.70 30.04 -7.30
C SER A 120 16.99 30.32 -8.06
N ASP A 121 18.16 30.07 -7.46
CA ASP A 121 19.47 30.27 -8.11
C ASP A 121 19.70 29.25 -9.25
N ILE A 122 18.99 28.11 -9.23
CA ILE A 122 19.02 27.08 -10.27
C ILE A 122 17.92 27.32 -11.30
N LEU A 123 16.70 27.57 -10.82
CA LEU A 123 15.50 27.55 -11.67
C LEU A 123 15.17 28.91 -12.32
N GLY A 124 15.84 29.98 -11.89
CA GLY A 124 15.56 31.37 -12.30
C GLY A 124 14.23 31.90 -11.75
N GLU A 125 13.92 33.19 -11.89
CA GLU A 125 12.73 33.85 -11.31
C GLU A 125 11.37 33.46 -11.95
N ALA A 126 11.31 32.36 -12.70
CA ALA A 126 10.13 31.98 -13.46
C ALA A 126 9.06 31.31 -12.59
N ILE A 127 7.84 31.88 -12.57
CA ILE A 127 6.66 31.32 -11.88
C ILE A 127 6.12 30.07 -12.60
N HIS A 128 6.53 29.85 -13.86
CA HIS A 128 6.19 28.68 -14.66
C HIS A 128 7.43 28.15 -15.38
N LEU A 129 7.77 26.90 -15.07
CA LEU A 129 8.82 26.14 -15.73
C LEU A 129 8.26 25.42 -16.97
N ASP A 130 9.09 25.27 -18.00
CA ASP A 130 8.69 24.57 -19.22
C ASP A 130 8.67 23.06 -18.97
N SER A 131 7.47 22.47 -18.98
CA SER A 131 7.27 21.06 -18.67
C SER A 131 8.06 20.09 -19.55
N GLU A 132 8.50 20.51 -20.75
CA GLU A 132 9.26 19.67 -21.68
C GLU A 132 10.78 19.87 -21.58
N ALA A 133 11.25 20.84 -20.79
CA ALA A 133 12.67 21.14 -20.63
C ALA A 133 13.29 20.40 -19.44
N VAL A 134 14.58 20.09 -19.54
CA VAL A 134 15.41 19.71 -18.40
C VAL A 134 15.80 20.97 -17.65
N HIS A 135 15.48 21.01 -16.36
CA HIS A 135 15.69 22.18 -15.50
C HIS A 135 16.96 22.07 -14.67
N LEU A 136 17.29 20.85 -14.22
CA LEU A 136 18.40 20.60 -13.33
C LEU A 136 19.19 19.37 -13.77
N VAL A 137 20.50 19.48 -13.84
CA VAL A 137 21.41 18.35 -14.04
C VAL A 137 22.27 18.20 -12.81
N ILE A 138 22.48 16.97 -12.37
CA ILE A 138 23.18 16.67 -11.14
C ILE A 138 24.26 15.63 -11.40
N THR A 139 25.46 15.87 -10.90
CA THR A 139 26.49 14.84 -10.71
C THR A 139 26.72 14.65 -9.21
N ALA A 140 27.32 13.53 -8.85
CA ALA A 140 27.60 13.25 -7.45
C ALA A 140 28.84 12.38 -7.30
N ASP A 141 29.63 12.66 -6.29
CA ASP A 141 30.71 11.79 -5.85
C ASP A 141 30.15 10.66 -4.96
N GLU A 142 30.61 9.44 -5.22
CA GLU A 142 30.27 8.27 -4.42
C GLU A 142 31.06 8.29 -3.11
N ASP A 143 30.41 7.96 -1.99
CA ASP A 143 31.09 7.87 -0.71
C ASP A 143 31.97 6.62 -0.67
N THR A 144 33.26 6.76 -0.99
CA THR A 144 34.23 5.66 -1.11
C THR A 144 34.67 5.04 0.23
N GLU A 145 34.17 5.52 1.38
CA GLU A 145 34.32 4.82 2.67
C GLU A 145 33.45 3.56 2.80
N ILE A 146 32.71 3.20 1.74
CA ILE A 146 32.13 1.86 1.57
C ILE A 146 32.53 1.37 0.17
N GLU A 147 33.75 0.87 0.01
CA GLU A 147 34.11 0.04 -1.14
C GLU A 147 33.17 -1.18 -1.18
N LEU A 148 32.15 -1.12 -2.03
CA LEU A 148 31.44 -2.31 -2.49
C LEU A 148 32.38 -3.03 -3.47
N GLU A 149 33.07 -4.05 -2.97
CA GLU A 149 33.84 -4.95 -3.82
C GLU A 149 32.94 -5.56 -4.92
N PRO A 150 33.48 -5.79 -6.12
CA PRO A 150 32.72 -6.32 -7.24
C PRO A 150 32.16 -7.71 -6.94
N GLU A 151 30.86 -7.87 -7.24
CA GLU A 151 30.05 -9.06 -7.00
C GLU A 151 30.78 -10.38 -7.29
N GLN A 152 31.13 -11.10 -6.22
CA GLN A 152 31.30 -12.54 -6.23
C GLN A 152 30.64 -13.12 -4.98
N GLY A 153 29.47 -13.74 -5.20
CA GLY A 153 28.84 -14.63 -4.23
C GLY A 153 28.18 -13.93 -3.06
N ASP A 154 26.84 -13.90 -3.09
CA ASP A 154 25.95 -13.58 -1.98
C ASP A 154 26.53 -14.00 -0.62
N THR A 155 27.06 -13.04 0.13
CA THR A 155 27.34 -13.20 1.55
C THR A 155 26.88 -11.94 2.28
N LEU A 156 25.57 -11.88 2.53
CA LEU A 156 24.93 -11.29 3.72
C LEU A 156 25.84 -10.37 4.58
N GLN A 157 26.02 -9.12 4.15
CA GLN A 157 26.45 -8.05 5.07
C GLN A 157 25.24 -7.15 5.39
N SER A 158 24.96 -7.07 6.69
CA SER A 158 23.73 -6.64 7.37
C SER A 158 22.97 -5.44 6.79
N LEU A 159 21.79 -5.70 6.22
CA LEU A 159 20.68 -4.74 6.17
C LEU A 159 20.39 -4.18 7.59
N PRO A 160 19.99 -2.91 7.75
CA PRO A 160 19.61 -2.38 9.06
C PRO A 160 18.53 -3.28 9.68
N GLN A 161 18.76 -3.77 10.89
CA GLN A 161 17.77 -4.57 11.63
C GLN A 161 16.41 -3.86 11.59
N ARG A 162 15.32 -4.57 11.24
CA ARG A 162 13.96 -4.01 11.12
C ARG A 162 13.61 -3.15 12.32
N GLN A 163 14.05 -3.55 13.52
CA GLN A 163 13.92 -2.76 14.73
C GLN A 163 14.46 -1.32 14.61
N THR A 164 15.63 -1.12 14.02
CA THR A 164 16.24 0.20 13.83
C THR A 164 15.40 1.08 12.92
N GLN A 165 14.83 0.52 11.84
CA GLN A 165 13.92 1.26 10.96
C GLN A 165 12.64 1.65 11.69
N LEU A 166 12.07 0.75 12.50
CA LEU A 166 10.85 1.01 13.28
C LEU A 166 11.10 2.11 14.32
N GLN A 167 12.27 2.08 14.98
CA GLN A 167 12.69 3.13 15.91
C GLN A 167 12.90 4.48 15.22
N ARG A 168 13.45 4.51 14.01
CA ARG A 168 13.58 5.75 13.22
C ARG A 168 12.20 6.33 12.89
N MET A 169 11.28 5.51 12.38
CA MET A 169 9.89 5.92 12.15
C MET A 169 9.26 6.48 13.43
N ARG A 170 9.42 5.77 14.56
CA ARG A 170 8.85 6.22 15.84
C ARG A 170 9.44 7.54 16.33
N ARG A 171 10.75 7.77 16.19
CA ARG A 171 11.43 9.03 16.57
C ARG A 171 10.98 10.23 15.74
N ALA A 172 10.59 10.00 14.48
CA ALA A 172 10.04 11.04 13.62
C ALA A 172 8.61 11.46 14.01
N LEU A 173 7.91 10.63 14.81
CA LEU A 173 6.54 10.87 15.26
C LEU A 173 6.51 11.53 16.66
N PRO A 174 5.56 12.46 16.93
CA PRO A 174 5.31 12.93 18.28
C PRO A 174 4.72 11.82 19.17
N THR A 175 4.41 12.11 20.43
CA THR A 175 3.75 11.14 21.32
C THR A 175 2.42 10.65 20.72
N PRO A 176 1.96 9.41 21.00
CA PRO A 176 0.74 8.86 20.39
C PRO A 176 -0.48 9.78 20.47
N SER A 177 -0.72 10.40 21.65
CA SER A 177 -1.83 11.35 21.85
C SER A 177 -1.71 12.62 20.99
N ARG A 178 -0.49 13.08 20.70
CA ARG A 178 -0.26 14.24 19.82
C ARG A 178 -0.31 13.84 18.35
N ALA A 179 0.26 12.68 17.99
CA ALA A 179 0.25 12.14 16.63
C ALA A 179 -1.17 11.86 16.14
N ALA A 180 -2.07 11.42 17.04
CA ALA A 180 -3.47 11.15 16.74
C ALA A 180 -4.35 12.41 16.55
N LYS A 181 -3.82 13.62 16.80
CA LYS A 181 -4.57 14.86 16.52
C LYS A 181 -4.71 15.05 15.02
N SER A 182 -5.89 15.41 14.53
CA SER A 182 -6.19 15.41 13.08
C SER A 182 -5.18 16.18 12.22
N HIS A 183 -4.67 17.33 12.70
CA HIS A 183 -3.62 18.09 12.00
C HIS A 183 -2.29 17.31 11.88
N GLU A 184 -1.83 16.70 12.98
CA GLU A 184 -0.59 15.93 13.02
C GLU A 184 -0.75 14.61 12.26
N PHE A 185 -1.88 13.91 12.42
CA PHE A 185 -2.17 12.69 11.67
C PHE A 185 -2.17 12.95 10.17
N ASN A 186 -2.84 14.00 9.71
CA ASN A 186 -2.82 14.42 8.30
C ASN A 186 -1.40 14.76 7.81
N LYS A 187 -0.53 15.31 8.66
CA LYS A 187 0.88 15.55 8.32
C LYS A 187 1.66 14.24 8.21
N ASN A 188 1.46 13.31 9.14
CA ASN A 188 2.16 12.03 9.19
C ASN A 188 1.78 11.12 8.02
N GLN A 189 0.52 11.13 7.59
CA GLN A 189 0.02 10.36 6.44
C GLN A 189 0.53 10.87 5.07
N LYS A 190 1.34 11.94 5.02
CA LYS A 190 1.96 12.40 3.78
C LYS A 190 3.28 11.71 3.45
N ASN A 191 3.97 11.14 4.46
CA ASN A 191 5.33 10.63 4.29
C ASN A 191 5.37 9.12 4.53
N VAL A 192 6.00 8.38 3.61
CA VAL A 192 6.19 6.93 3.71
C VAL A 192 6.81 6.53 5.04
N GLY A 193 7.80 7.29 5.53
CA GLY A 193 8.50 7.00 6.78
C GLY A 193 7.72 7.27 8.07
N THR A 194 6.50 7.80 8.00
CA THR A 194 5.66 8.10 9.18
C THR A 194 4.21 7.64 9.05
N ALA A 195 3.80 7.18 7.89
CA ALA A 195 2.43 6.79 7.61
C ALA A 195 2.08 5.42 8.21
N ILE A 196 0.84 5.28 8.65
CA ILE A 196 0.21 4.00 8.99
C ILE A 196 -0.79 3.70 7.87
N TYR A 197 -0.65 2.56 7.21
CA TYR A 197 -1.53 2.13 6.13
C TYR A 197 -2.83 1.57 6.71
N ASN A 198 -3.77 2.48 6.99
CA ASN A 198 -5.08 2.21 7.58
C ASN A 198 -6.25 2.72 6.73
N GLY A 199 -5.99 3.09 5.47
CA GLY A 199 -7.00 3.60 4.55
C GLY A 199 -7.27 5.11 4.66
N PHE A 200 -6.80 5.81 5.70
CA PHE A 200 -6.86 7.27 5.76
C PHE A 200 -5.75 7.92 4.93
N PHE A 201 -6.11 8.89 4.08
CA PHE A 201 -5.16 9.63 3.25
C PHE A 201 -5.14 11.12 3.59
N SER A 202 -4.00 11.76 3.31
CA SER A 202 -3.93 13.22 3.27
C SER A 202 -4.38 13.72 1.88
N PRO A 203 -5.35 14.63 1.77
CA PRO A 203 -5.80 15.14 0.46
C PRO A 203 -4.72 15.86 -0.35
N ARG A 204 -3.62 16.26 0.29
CA ARG A 204 -2.46 16.93 -0.32
C ARG A 204 -1.20 16.06 -0.28
N GLY A 205 -1.35 14.75 -0.07
CA GLY A 205 -0.25 13.78 -0.11
C GLY A 205 -0.37 12.91 -1.36
N SER A 206 0.75 12.49 -1.92
CA SER A 206 0.82 11.53 -3.03
C SER A 206 0.80 10.06 -2.55
N LEU A 207 0.89 9.83 -1.24
CA LEU A 207 0.92 8.49 -0.67
C LEU A 207 -0.44 7.79 -0.79
N THR A 208 -0.43 6.57 -1.34
CA THR A 208 -1.60 5.69 -1.34
C THR A 208 -1.79 5.11 0.06
N PRO A 209 -2.97 5.25 0.69
CA PRO A 209 -3.19 4.82 2.08
C PRO A 209 -3.49 3.31 2.21
N LEU A 210 -3.46 2.60 1.08
CA LEU A 210 -3.89 1.21 0.97
C LEU A 210 -2.70 0.28 1.20
N ALA A 211 -2.97 -0.82 1.88
CA ALA A 211 -2.06 -1.95 2.05
C ALA A 211 -2.79 -3.23 1.63
N PRO A 212 -2.07 -4.34 1.40
CA PRO A 212 -2.67 -5.63 1.12
C PRO A 212 -3.58 -6.05 2.28
N PRO A 213 -4.55 -6.94 2.04
CA PRO A 213 -5.42 -7.45 3.10
C PRO A 213 -4.58 -8.02 4.24
N ILE A 214 -4.83 -7.56 5.47
CA ILE A 214 -4.00 -7.93 6.62
C ILE A 214 -3.98 -9.44 6.88
N GLU A 215 -5.01 -10.15 6.41
CA GLU A 215 -5.15 -11.59 6.42
C GLU A 215 -3.95 -12.31 5.80
N ILE A 216 -3.27 -11.73 4.82
CA ILE A 216 -2.16 -12.39 4.14
C ILE A 216 -0.88 -12.42 4.99
N PHE A 217 -0.78 -11.57 6.02
CA PHE A 217 0.43 -11.46 6.85
C PHE A 217 0.43 -12.40 8.06
N HIS A 218 -0.75 -12.78 8.58
CA HIS A 218 -0.85 -13.75 9.65
C HIS A 218 -2.21 -14.48 9.65
N PRO A 219 -2.25 -15.83 9.80
CA PRO A 219 -3.47 -16.62 9.72
C PRO A 219 -4.54 -16.28 10.77
N VAL A 220 -4.13 -15.68 11.90
CA VAL A 220 -5.06 -15.30 12.98
C VAL A 220 -6.12 -14.29 12.51
N PHE A 221 -5.81 -13.44 11.54
CA PHE A 221 -6.75 -12.42 11.06
C PHE A 221 -7.81 -13.01 10.12
N ASP A 222 -7.44 -13.96 9.25
CA ASP A 222 -8.40 -14.74 8.47
C ASP A 222 -9.28 -15.59 9.40
N SER A 223 -8.66 -16.25 10.38
CA SER A 223 -9.36 -17.06 11.39
C SER A 223 -10.39 -16.25 12.16
N PHE A 224 -10.04 -15.03 12.59
CA PHE A 224 -10.99 -14.13 13.26
C PHE A 224 -12.21 -13.84 12.38
N LYS A 225 -12.02 -13.44 11.12
CA LYS A 225 -13.13 -13.16 10.19
C LYS A 225 -14.01 -14.39 9.96
N ARG A 226 -13.40 -15.57 9.85
CA ARG A 226 -14.12 -16.85 9.72
C ARG A 226 -14.89 -17.22 10.98
N TYR A 227 -14.33 -17.01 12.18
CA TYR A 227 -15.02 -17.27 13.43
C TYR A 227 -16.21 -16.32 13.63
N VAL A 228 -16.06 -15.03 13.31
CA VAL A 228 -17.15 -14.05 13.43
C VAL A 228 -18.35 -14.42 12.54
N THR A 229 -18.09 -14.90 11.32
CA THR A 229 -19.14 -15.14 10.31
C THR A 229 -19.59 -16.60 10.20
N GLY A 230 -18.81 -17.54 10.75
CA GLY A 230 -19.02 -18.98 10.60
C GLY A 230 -20.30 -19.50 11.26
N PRO A 231 -20.95 -20.53 10.69
CA PRO A 231 -22.22 -21.07 11.18
C PRO A 231 -22.08 -21.87 12.49
N ASP A 232 -20.88 -22.37 12.81
CA ASP A 232 -20.63 -23.31 13.90
C ASP A 232 -19.98 -22.64 15.11
N ILE A 233 -20.78 -21.88 15.88
CA ILE A 233 -20.35 -21.44 17.22
C ILE A 233 -21.38 -21.87 18.25
N THR A 234 -20.97 -22.79 19.12
CA THR A 234 -21.60 -22.96 20.43
C THR A 234 -21.00 -21.92 21.37
N LEU A 235 -21.80 -20.95 21.79
CA LEU A 235 -21.39 -19.99 22.81
C LEU A 235 -21.55 -20.64 24.18
N ASP A 236 -20.51 -20.52 25.01
CA ASP A 236 -20.58 -20.86 26.42
C ASP A 236 -21.52 -19.88 27.13
N GLN A 237 -22.44 -20.41 27.94
CA GLN A 237 -23.43 -19.60 28.67
C GLN A 237 -22.75 -18.55 29.55
N THR A 238 -21.64 -18.91 30.19
CA THR A 238 -20.84 -17.98 31.03
C THR A 238 -20.30 -16.81 30.22
N LEU A 239 -19.88 -17.05 28.97
CA LEU A 239 -19.42 -15.99 28.07
C LEU A 239 -20.55 -15.04 27.73
N VAL A 240 -21.73 -15.57 27.40
CA VAL A 240 -22.91 -14.76 27.07
C VAL A 240 -23.27 -13.86 28.26
N GLU A 241 -23.33 -14.41 29.47
CA GLU A 241 -23.63 -13.64 30.70
C GLU A 241 -22.60 -12.54 30.97
N ASN A 242 -21.31 -12.81 30.74
CA ASN A 242 -20.26 -11.82 30.90
C ASN A 242 -20.32 -10.71 29.84
N VAL A 243 -20.66 -11.06 28.60
CA VAL A 243 -20.83 -10.09 27.51
C VAL A 243 -22.05 -9.19 27.78
N SER A 244 -23.17 -9.76 28.22
CA SER A 244 -24.34 -8.96 28.63
C SER A 244 -23.99 -7.95 29.72
N LYS A 245 -23.28 -8.36 30.77
CA LYS A 245 -22.82 -7.42 31.83
C LYS A 245 -21.87 -6.35 31.29
N ALA A 246 -20.96 -6.72 30.39
CA ALA A 246 -20.05 -5.76 29.77
C ALA A 246 -20.80 -4.75 28.88
N MET A 247 -21.86 -5.19 28.20
CA MET A 247 -22.74 -4.34 27.40
C MET A 247 -23.52 -3.34 28.27
N GLU A 248 -24.10 -3.81 29.39
CA GLU A 248 -24.75 -2.94 30.39
C GLU A 248 -23.80 -1.85 30.90
N ASN A 249 -22.57 -2.24 31.26
CA ASN A 249 -21.54 -1.30 31.73
C ASN A 249 -21.08 -0.33 30.63
N ALA A 250 -20.99 -0.79 29.39
CA ALA A 250 -20.55 0.04 28.26
C ALA A 250 -21.57 1.14 27.92
N ALA A 251 -22.85 0.95 28.25
CA ALA A 251 -23.92 1.92 28.06
C ALA A 251 -23.93 3.05 29.11
N GLU A 252 -23.16 2.93 30.21
CA GLU A 252 -23.10 3.97 31.24
C GLU A 252 -22.41 5.23 30.69
N ILE A 253 -23.09 6.39 30.79
CA ILE A 253 -22.51 7.67 30.40
C ILE A 253 -21.47 8.08 31.46
N ILE A 254 -20.20 7.98 31.09
CA ILE A 254 -19.09 8.35 31.98
C ILE A 254 -18.96 9.87 32.08
N VAL A 255 -19.45 10.46 33.18
CA VAL A 255 -19.44 11.92 33.42
C VAL A 255 -18.13 12.43 34.07
N SER A 256 -17.26 11.54 34.57
CA SER A 256 -15.97 11.89 35.20
C SER A 256 -14.87 10.87 34.88
N GLU A 257 -13.64 11.35 34.61
CA GLU A 257 -12.49 10.53 34.17
C GLU A 257 -12.05 9.47 35.20
N ASP A 258 -12.32 9.69 36.49
CA ASP A 258 -11.85 8.84 37.59
C ASP A 258 -12.67 7.56 37.83
N LYS A 259 -13.87 7.42 37.23
CA LYS A 259 -14.79 6.30 37.51
C LYS A 259 -14.82 5.18 36.46
N GLY A 260 -14.18 5.35 35.30
CA GLY A 260 -14.19 4.37 34.20
C GLY A 260 -13.20 3.19 34.32
N ASN A 261 -12.62 2.99 35.50
CA ASN A 261 -11.61 1.96 35.77
C ASN A 261 -12.23 0.68 36.33
N ASP A 262 -13.24 0.11 35.68
CA ASP A 262 -13.57 -1.31 35.91
C ASP A 262 -12.71 -2.18 34.97
N PRO A 263 -11.64 -2.83 35.48
CA PRO A 263 -10.82 -3.73 34.71
C PRO A 263 -11.51 -5.05 34.34
N ASP A 264 -12.65 -5.39 34.97
CA ASP A 264 -13.29 -6.70 34.79
C ASP A 264 -14.21 -6.76 33.54
N ALA A 265 -14.55 -5.62 32.95
CA ALA A 265 -15.24 -5.54 31.65
C ALA A 265 -14.29 -5.68 30.44
N ILE A 266 -12.97 -5.79 30.69
CA ILE A 266 -11.95 -6.00 29.67
C ILE A 266 -11.80 -7.52 29.48
N PRO A 267 -11.71 -8.06 28.26
CA PRO A 267 -11.27 -9.44 28.08
C PRO A 267 -9.95 -9.60 28.85
N PRO A 268 -9.80 -10.58 29.78
CA PRO A 268 -8.74 -10.60 30.81
C PRO A 268 -7.28 -10.62 30.28
N ARG A 269 -7.08 -10.48 28.97
CA ARG A 269 -5.83 -10.57 28.21
C ARG A 269 -5.57 -9.36 27.30
N CYS A 270 -6.43 -8.34 27.33
CA CYS A 270 -6.17 -7.06 26.66
C CYS A 270 -5.56 -6.07 27.65
N HIS A 271 -4.41 -5.49 27.32
CA HIS A 271 -3.75 -4.52 28.20
C HIS A 271 -4.28 -3.10 27.93
N THR A 272 -4.78 -2.42 28.97
CA THR A 272 -5.07 -0.98 28.96
C THR A 272 -3.78 -0.17 28.90
N PHE A 273 -3.80 0.97 28.20
CA PHE A 273 -2.66 1.89 28.05
C PHE A 273 -1.87 2.23 29.33
N SER A 274 -2.50 2.15 30.51
CA SER A 274 -1.92 2.53 31.79
C SER A 274 -1.11 1.43 32.51
N LYS A 275 -1.11 0.17 32.02
CA LYS A 275 -0.47 -0.97 32.71
C LYS A 275 0.46 -1.79 31.81
N TYR A 276 1.35 -1.12 31.06
CA TYR A 276 2.45 -1.84 30.42
C TYR A 276 3.52 -2.20 31.47
N SER A 277 3.64 -3.49 31.80
CA SER A 277 4.91 -4.00 32.34
C SER A 277 5.86 -4.23 31.17
N ALA A 278 7.15 -3.92 31.34
CA ALA A 278 8.16 -3.97 30.27
C ALA A 278 8.51 -5.38 29.75
N ARG A 279 7.67 -6.40 30.00
CA ARG A 279 8.00 -7.83 29.81
C ARG A 279 6.90 -8.72 29.19
N SER A 280 5.76 -8.19 28.74
CA SER A 280 4.68 -9.02 28.15
C SER A 280 4.39 -8.64 26.69
N GLU A 281 4.24 -9.63 25.81
CA GLU A 281 3.88 -9.48 24.39
C GLU A 281 2.47 -8.86 24.26
N PRO A 282 2.26 -7.88 23.38
CA PRO A 282 0.98 -7.22 23.23
C PRO A 282 0.10 -8.04 22.30
N ILE A 283 -0.53 -9.07 22.84
CA ILE A 283 -1.48 -9.88 22.06
C ILE A 283 -2.76 -9.05 21.79
N GLY A 284 -3.04 -8.04 22.64
CA GLY A 284 -4.06 -7.01 22.41
C GLY A 284 -3.75 -5.66 23.05
N VAL A 285 -4.00 -4.55 22.32
CA VAL A 285 -3.85 -3.16 22.79
C VAL A 285 -5.21 -2.48 22.88
N LEU A 286 -5.56 -1.91 24.05
CA LEU A 286 -6.85 -1.27 24.28
C LEU A 286 -6.78 0.27 24.27
N GLY A 287 -7.36 0.85 23.21
CA GLY A 287 -7.87 2.20 23.03
C GLY A 287 -9.10 2.53 23.87
N ARG A 288 -9.10 3.54 24.76
CA ARG A 288 -10.32 4.03 25.43
C ARG A 288 -10.48 5.54 25.32
N GLN A 289 -11.70 5.99 25.01
CA GLN A 289 -12.17 7.37 25.12
C GLN A 289 -13.65 7.40 25.48
N ARG A 290 -14.13 8.54 26.01
CA ARG A 290 -15.51 8.69 26.48
C ARG A 290 -16.54 8.64 25.34
N MET A 291 -16.26 9.30 24.22
CA MET A 291 -17.06 9.26 22.99
C MET A 291 -16.17 9.49 21.77
N PHE A 292 -16.63 9.07 20.58
CA PHE A 292 -15.94 9.40 19.33
C PHE A 292 -15.93 10.92 19.14
N GLY A 293 -14.76 11.49 18.87
CA GLY A 293 -14.57 12.93 18.68
C GLY A 293 -14.50 13.76 19.97
N GLU A 294 -14.60 13.16 21.16
CA GLU A 294 -14.46 13.88 22.43
C GLU A 294 -12.98 14.05 22.82
N GLY A 295 -12.41 15.20 22.50
CA GLY A 295 -10.97 15.44 22.60
C GLY A 295 -10.41 15.73 21.21
N SER A 296 -9.24 16.36 21.11
CA SER A 296 -8.71 16.79 19.81
C SER A 296 -8.13 15.65 18.96
N TYR A 297 -8.47 14.39 19.23
CA TYR A 297 -7.89 13.19 18.59
C TYR A 297 -8.88 12.01 18.59
N ASP A 298 -8.71 11.11 17.62
CA ASP A 298 -9.48 9.88 17.43
C ASP A 298 -8.88 8.70 18.25
N PRO A 299 -9.71 7.87 18.92
CA PRO A 299 -9.21 6.82 19.80
C PRO A 299 -8.60 5.63 19.04
N ILE A 300 -9.02 5.39 17.79
CA ILE A 300 -8.46 4.35 16.92
C ILE A 300 -7.04 4.76 16.54
N THR A 301 -6.88 5.96 16.00
CA THR A 301 -5.56 6.48 15.59
C THR A 301 -4.58 6.54 16.76
N LYS A 302 -5.05 6.89 17.96
CA LYS A 302 -4.18 6.85 19.16
C LYS A 302 -3.76 5.43 19.52
N ALA A 303 -4.64 4.45 19.39
CA ALA A 303 -4.32 3.05 19.67
C ALA A 303 -3.33 2.47 18.65
N GLU A 304 -3.46 2.83 17.37
CA GLU A 304 -2.48 2.49 16.31
C GLU A 304 -1.08 3.04 16.65
N TYR A 305 -0.97 4.35 16.94
CA TYR A 305 0.32 4.96 17.30
C TYR A 305 0.91 4.42 18.61
N SER A 306 0.06 4.01 19.55
CA SER A 306 0.52 3.39 20.80
C SER A 306 1.02 1.97 20.59
N THR A 307 0.40 1.22 19.67
CA THR A 307 0.87 -0.11 19.26
C THR A 307 2.22 0.00 18.54
N LEU A 308 2.37 1.00 17.67
CA LEU A 308 3.65 1.34 17.05
C LEU A 308 4.72 1.72 18.09
N ASP A 309 4.40 2.59 19.05
CA ASP A 309 5.30 2.98 20.14
C ASP A 309 5.77 1.78 20.96
N PHE A 310 4.86 0.84 21.23
CA PHE A 310 5.18 -0.39 21.93
C PHE A 310 6.22 -1.22 21.16
N TRP A 311 5.96 -1.54 19.89
CA TRP A 311 6.85 -2.39 19.09
C TRP A 311 8.21 -1.72 18.82
N ALA A 312 8.27 -0.39 18.82
CA ALA A 312 9.52 0.36 18.69
C ALA A 312 10.42 0.33 19.95
N LYS A 313 9.96 -0.18 21.10
CA LYS A 313 10.77 -0.27 22.32
C LYS A 313 11.97 -1.19 22.10
N GLU A 314 13.12 -0.83 22.67
CA GLU A 314 14.39 -1.56 22.50
C GLU A 314 14.27 -3.07 22.81
N GLY A 315 13.57 -3.43 23.89
CA GLY A 315 13.35 -4.82 24.28
C GLY A 315 12.49 -5.66 23.31
N MET A 316 11.79 -5.02 22.36
CA MET A 316 10.95 -5.72 21.38
C MET A 316 11.70 -6.10 20.09
N GLY A 317 12.95 -5.66 19.94
CA GLY A 317 13.77 -5.93 18.76
C GLY A 317 13.81 -7.38 18.30
N PRO A 318 13.99 -8.38 19.18
CA PRO A 318 13.98 -9.79 18.79
C PRO A 318 12.68 -10.21 18.09
N TYR A 319 11.52 -9.76 18.59
CA TYR A 319 10.21 -10.11 18.03
C TYR A 319 9.94 -9.39 16.70
N VAL A 320 10.31 -8.10 16.61
CA VAL A 320 10.21 -7.31 15.37
C VAL A 320 11.10 -7.88 14.28
N ASN A 321 12.26 -8.41 14.65
CA ASN A 321 13.14 -9.07 13.70
C ASN A 321 12.71 -10.51 13.38
N ALA A 322 11.84 -11.15 14.18
CA ALA A 322 11.39 -12.53 13.98
C ALA A 322 10.04 -12.67 13.29
N SER A 323 9.19 -11.63 13.33
CA SER A 323 7.78 -11.72 12.95
C SER A 323 7.24 -10.44 12.32
N CYS A 324 6.04 -10.51 11.76
CA CYS A 324 5.30 -9.33 11.33
C CYS A 324 4.58 -8.60 12.50
N CYS A 325 4.86 -8.97 13.75
CA CYS A 325 4.25 -8.39 14.95
C CYS A 325 2.69 -8.36 14.94
N PRO A 326 2.01 -9.47 14.60
CA PRO A 326 0.56 -9.51 14.53
C PRO A 326 -0.05 -9.15 15.89
N THR A 327 -0.90 -8.12 15.91
CA THR A 327 -1.52 -7.59 17.13
C THR A 327 -2.99 -7.28 16.89
N PHE A 328 -3.87 -7.58 17.85
CA PHE A 328 -5.24 -7.06 17.86
C PHE A 328 -5.27 -5.70 18.55
N ILE A 329 -5.87 -4.70 17.91
CA ILE A 329 -6.16 -3.41 18.53
C ILE A 329 -7.65 -3.35 18.81
N LEU A 330 -8.01 -3.15 20.08
CA LEU A 330 -9.37 -2.86 20.50
C LEU A 330 -9.43 -1.35 20.74
N ALA A 331 -10.34 -0.63 20.09
CA ALA A 331 -10.55 0.78 20.38
C ALA A 331 -12.01 1.03 20.74
N THR A 332 -12.24 1.67 21.89
CA THR A 332 -13.56 1.99 22.40
C THR A 332 -13.76 3.49 22.52
N ALA A 333 -14.97 3.92 22.20
CA ALA A 333 -15.41 5.30 22.33
C ALA A 333 -16.85 5.31 22.86
N GLY A 334 -17.01 5.39 24.19
CA GLY A 334 -18.27 5.10 24.85
C GLY A 334 -18.67 3.64 24.65
N ALA A 335 -19.95 3.41 24.30
CA ALA A 335 -20.49 2.08 23.98
C ALA A 335 -20.10 1.56 22.59
N TRP A 336 -19.23 2.25 21.85
CA TRP A 336 -18.76 1.76 20.56
C TRP A 336 -17.41 1.04 20.70
N LEU A 337 -17.27 -0.12 20.06
CA LEU A 337 -16.05 -0.91 20.00
C LEU A 337 -15.68 -1.18 18.55
N THR A 338 -14.39 -1.09 18.23
CA THR A 338 -13.83 -1.57 16.97
C THR A 338 -12.62 -2.45 17.23
N ILE A 339 -12.42 -3.43 16.35
CA ILE A 339 -11.33 -4.39 16.42
C ILE A 339 -10.54 -4.29 15.12
N LEU A 340 -9.26 -3.95 15.23
CA LEU A 340 -8.33 -3.90 14.11
C LEU A 340 -7.26 -4.98 14.27
N GLY A 341 -6.71 -5.43 13.16
CA GLY A 341 -5.43 -6.10 13.14
C GLY A 341 -4.33 -5.09 12.89
N PHE A 342 -3.13 -5.35 13.41
CA PHE A 342 -1.95 -4.55 13.21
C PHE A 342 -0.76 -5.45 12.89
N VAL A 343 0.05 -5.05 11.92
CA VAL A 343 1.32 -5.71 11.57
C VAL A 343 2.39 -4.69 11.20
N VAL A 344 3.64 -5.10 11.37
CA VAL A 344 4.85 -4.43 10.87
C VAL A 344 5.42 -5.31 9.77
N THR A 345 5.49 -4.81 8.54
CA THR A 345 5.89 -5.55 7.34
C THR A 345 6.99 -4.81 6.58
N GLY A 346 7.51 -5.42 5.52
CA GLY A 346 8.37 -4.75 4.53
C GLY A 346 9.83 -4.49 4.93
N SER A 347 10.59 -4.10 3.90
CA SER A 347 11.87 -3.39 3.97
C SER A 347 11.92 -2.46 2.75
N PRO A 348 11.63 -1.15 2.88
CA PRO A 348 11.48 -0.40 4.14
C PRO A 348 10.25 -0.82 4.96
N ILE A 349 10.30 -0.52 6.27
CA ILE A 349 9.19 -0.83 7.17
C ILE A 349 7.90 -0.14 6.75
N GLU A 350 6.83 -0.93 6.73
CA GLU A 350 5.46 -0.54 6.53
C GLU A 350 4.67 -0.95 7.78
N VAL A 351 3.83 -0.05 8.29
CA VAL A 351 2.94 -0.34 9.42
C VAL A 351 1.52 -0.37 8.89
N VAL A 352 0.85 -1.51 9.02
CA VAL A 352 -0.50 -1.72 8.49
C VAL A 352 -1.44 -1.92 9.67
N ALA A 353 -2.55 -1.21 9.66
CA ALA A 353 -3.63 -1.38 10.63
C ALA A 353 -4.97 -1.41 9.89
N GLN A 354 -5.75 -2.49 10.02
CA GLN A 354 -7.00 -2.65 9.25
C GLN A 354 -8.14 -3.14 10.14
N PRO A 355 -9.36 -2.59 9.98
CA PRO A 355 -10.55 -3.12 10.66
C PRO A 355 -10.80 -4.59 10.31
N LEU A 356 -11.05 -5.41 11.33
CA LEU A 356 -11.39 -6.83 11.19
C LEU A 356 -12.89 -7.11 11.36
N ALA A 357 -13.61 -6.17 11.96
CA ALA A 357 -15.06 -6.18 12.12
C ALA A 357 -15.61 -4.76 11.95
N ASP A 358 -16.90 -4.65 11.65
CA ASP A 358 -17.61 -3.38 11.72
C ASP A 358 -17.59 -2.81 13.14
N ILE A 359 -17.81 -1.50 13.28
CA ILE A 359 -17.90 -0.86 14.59
C ILE A 359 -19.13 -1.43 15.31
N LEU A 360 -18.87 -2.09 16.44
CA LEU A 360 -19.87 -2.71 17.29
C LEU A 360 -20.47 -1.69 18.23
N TRP A 361 -21.80 -1.63 18.25
CA TRP A 361 -22.54 -1.07 19.36
C TRP A 361 -22.53 -2.08 20.52
N LEU A 362 -22.24 -1.63 21.73
CA LEU A 362 -22.24 -2.45 22.95
C LEU A 362 -23.39 -2.06 23.89
N GLY A 363 -24.19 -1.05 23.57
CA GLY A 363 -25.35 -0.72 24.39
C GLY A 363 -26.59 -1.52 23.99
N GLU A 364 -27.70 -1.21 24.63
CA GLU A 364 -29.02 -1.78 24.31
C GLU A 364 -29.98 -0.65 23.97
N ALA A 365 -30.66 -0.73 22.83
CA ALA A 365 -31.52 0.34 22.33
C ALA A 365 -33.00 -0.05 22.29
N THR A 366 -33.29 -1.34 22.38
CA THR A 366 -34.64 -1.91 22.31
C THR A 366 -34.85 -2.98 23.38
N PRO A 367 -36.10 -3.41 23.64
CA PRO A 367 -36.37 -4.53 24.55
C PRO A 367 -36.06 -5.93 23.97
N TYR A 368 -35.63 -6.02 22.71
CA TYR A 368 -35.46 -7.28 21.98
C TYR A 368 -34.03 -7.39 21.42
N GLU A 369 -33.04 -7.62 22.30
CA GLU A 369 -31.61 -7.54 21.97
C GLU A 369 -30.91 -8.91 21.89
N ASP A 370 -31.61 -10.04 22.03
CA ASP A 370 -30.98 -11.38 22.05
C ASP A 370 -30.08 -11.63 20.84
N THR A 371 -30.51 -11.24 19.64
CA THR A 371 -29.70 -11.36 18.41
C THR A 371 -28.47 -10.45 18.46
N HIS A 372 -28.61 -9.26 19.03
CA HIS A 372 -27.51 -8.32 19.19
C HIS A 372 -26.48 -8.85 20.18
N VAL A 373 -26.91 -9.25 21.39
CA VAL A 373 -26.07 -9.89 22.42
C VAL A 373 -25.36 -11.12 21.85
N TYR A 374 -26.08 -11.98 21.11
CA TYR A 374 -25.51 -13.15 20.46
C TYR A 374 -24.40 -12.77 19.46
N ASN A 375 -24.62 -11.75 18.62
CA ASN A 375 -23.62 -11.29 17.66
C ASN A 375 -22.40 -10.67 18.33
N VAL A 376 -22.59 -9.87 19.39
CA VAL A 376 -21.48 -9.32 20.19
C VAL A 376 -20.70 -10.47 20.83
N ALA A 377 -21.39 -11.42 21.47
CA ALA A 377 -20.75 -12.58 22.10
C ALA A 377 -19.99 -13.45 21.10
N ARG A 378 -20.47 -13.60 19.86
CA ARG A 378 -19.71 -14.26 18.77
C ARG A 378 -18.40 -13.55 18.47
N VAL A 379 -18.39 -12.22 18.40
CA VAL A 379 -17.17 -11.46 18.16
C VAL A 379 -16.19 -11.60 19.32
N PHE A 380 -16.65 -11.51 20.57
CA PHE A 380 -15.79 -11.71 21.74
C PHE A 380 -15.26 -13.15 21.84
N ASN A 381 -16.05 -14.16 21.48
CA ASN A 381 -15.59 -15.53 21.41
C ASN A 381 -14.50 -15.72 20.34
N ALA A 382 -14.71 -15.16 19.14
CA ALA A 382 -13.74 -15.17 18.06
C ALA A 382 -12.43 -14.50 18.48
N LEU A 383 -12.53 -13.31 19.10
CA LEU A 383 -11.38 -12.60 19.64
C LEU A 383 -10.63 -13.45 20.66
N ARG A 384 -11.33 -14.04 21.65
CA ARG A 384 -10.71 -14.89 22.68
C ARG A 384 -9.90 -16.03 22.07
N ARG A 385 -10.47 -16.76 21.12
CA ARG A 385 -9.79 -17.86 20.41
C ARG A 385 -8.56 -17.37 19.65
N CYS A 386 -8.68 -16.25 18.95
CA CYS A 386 -7.56 -15.67 18.22
C CYS A 386 -6.45 -15.14 19.14
N LEU A 387 -6.79 -14.63 20.33
CA LEU A 387 -5.80 -14.25 21.34
C LEU A 387 -5.07 -15.50 21.91
N ASP A 388 -5.77 -16.64 22.07
CA ASP A 388 -5.14 -17.92 22.42
C ASP A 388 -4.15 -18.39 21.34
N GLU A 389 -4.58 -18.37 20.08
CA GLU A 389 -3.74 -18.74 18.93
C GLU A 389 -2.49 -17.83 18.84
N LEU A 390 -2.67 -16.52 19.03
CA LEU A 390 -1.58 -15.56 18.98
C LEU A 390 -0.63 -15.68 20.18
N GLU A 391 -1.14 -16.03 21.36
CA GLU A 391 -0.28 -16.35 22.51
C GLU A 391 0.57 -17.61 22.24
N ALA A 392 -0.05 -18.66 21.70
CA ALA A 392 0.65 -19.89 21.34
C ALA A 392 1.73 -19.62 20.27
N TYR A 393 1.41 -18.78 19.28
CA TYR A 393 2.36 -18.31 18.27
C TYR A 393 3.59 -17.64 18.89
N TYR A 394 3.40 -16.64 19.77
CA TYR A 394 4.52 -15.94 20.39
C TYR A 394 5.35 -16.82 21.33
N ARG A 395 4.71 -17.73 22.08
CA ARG A 395 5.43 -18.72 22.92
C ARG A 395 6.26 -19.70 22.09
N GLY A 396 5.79 -20.02 20.87
CA GLY A 396 6.49 -20.90 19.93
C GLY A 396 7.47 -20.18 19.01
N LEU A 397 7.56 -18.84 19.06
CA LEU A 397 8.37 -18.07 18.13
C LEU A 397 9.86 -18.28 18.42
N THR A 398 10.58 -18.79 17.43
CA THR A 398 12.04 -18.90 17.51
C THR A 398 12.65 -17.53 17.27
N LEU A 399 13.15 -16.91 18.33
CA LEU A 399 13.81 -15.61 18.23
C LEU A 399 15.22 -15.80 17.66
N PRO A 400 15.53 -15.21 16.49
CA PRO A 400 16.84 -15.38 15.89
C PRO A 400 17.90 -14.76 16.80
N PRO A 401 19.06 -15.42 17.00
CA PRO A 401 20.23 -14.72 17.49
C PRO A 401 20.56 -13.66 16.43
N THR A 402 20.38 -12.39 16.79
CA THR A 402 20.62 -11.17 15.99
C THR A 402 21.42 -11.40 14.70
N SER A 403 20.83 -11.06 13.54
CA SER A 403 21.41 -10.96 12.18
C SER A 403 21.02 -12.01 11.11
N SER A 404 19.79 -12.54 11.13
CA SER A 404 19.19 -13.18 9.94
C SER A 404 18.00 -12.37 9.43
N PRO A 405 17.94 -11.98 8.14
CA PRO A 405 16.70 -11.44 7.58
C PRO A 405 15.64 -12.54 7.63
N THR A 406 14.52 -12.27 8.30
CA THR A 406 13.41 -13.21 8.40
C THR A 406 12.36 -12.96 7.32
N PRO A 407 11.51 -13.96 7.00
CA PRO A 407 10.43 -13.87 6.03
C PRO A 407 9.32 -12.84 6.35
N ALA A 408 9.44 -12.06 7.43
CA ALA A 408 8.40 -11.19 7.97
C ALA A 408 8.00 -10.00 7.06
N SER A 409 8.62 -9.88 5.89
CA SER A 409 8.28 -8.91 4.84
C SER A 409 7.32 -9.47 3.77
N PHE A 410 7.08 -10.78 3.79
CA PHE A 410 6.24 -11.49 2.83
C PHE A 410 4.97 -12.08 3.50
N PRO A 411 3.95 -12.40 2.70
CA PRO A 411 2.77 -13.12 3.18
C PRO A 411 3.11 -14.49 3.79
N TYR A 412 2.29 -14.96 4.74
CA TYR A 412 2.50 -16.26 5.38
C TYR A 412 2.22 -17.50 4.49
N PRO A 413 1.32 -17.46 3.48
CA PRO A 413 1.07 -18.63 2.63
C PRO A 413 2.33 -19.01 1.85
N THR A 414 2.77 -20.25 1.98
CA THR A 414 4.03 -20.79 1.41
C THR A 414 3.86 -22.21 0.86
N VAL A 415 2.61 -22.67 0.75
CA VAL A 415 2.24 -23.99 0.26
C VAL A 415 0.96 -23.87 -0.56
N TYR A 416 0.82 -24.68 -1.60
CA TYR A 416 -0.44 -24.88 -2.30
C TYR A 416 -0.59 -26.35 -2.71
N THR A 417 -1.81 -26.78 -3.03
CA THR A 417 -2.09 -28.13 -3.53
C THR A 417 -2.28 -28.08 -5.05
N HIS A 418 -1.59 -28.94 -5.77
CA HIS A 418 -1.68 -29.10 -7.22
C HIS A 418 -1.71 -30.59 -7.56
N ASP A 419 -2.73 -31.02 -8.29
CA ASP A 419 -2.96 -32.44 -8.63
C ASP A 419 -2.85 -33.37 -7.41
N ASP A 420 -3.50 -33.00 -6.31
CA ASP A 420 -3.52 -33.67 -5.01
C ASP A 420 -2.16 -33.77 -4.28
N ALA A 421 -1.11 -33.09 -4.78
CA ALA A 421 0.20 -32.98 -4.14
C ALA A 421 0.40 -31.59 -3.51
N GLU A 422 1.01 -31.55 -2.32
CA GLU A 422 1.45 -30.29 -1.72
C GLU A 422 2.74 -29.81 -2.37
N VAL A 423 2.74 -28.56 -2.86
CA VAL A 423 3.91 -27.86 -3.40
C VAL A 423 4.27 -26.73 -2.46
N ARG A 424 5.51 -26.72 -1.96
CA ARG A 424 6.06 -25.66 -1.11
C ARG A 424 6.85 -24.66 -1.93
N PHE A 425 6.82 -23.40 -1.52
CA PHE A 425 7.54 -22.33 -2.19
C PHE A 425 8.08 -21.28 -1.21
N LYS A 426 9.08 -20.53 -1.67
CA LYS A 426 9.64 -19.37 -0.97
C LYS A 426 9.45 -18.12 -1.82
N TYR A 427 9.14 -17.00 -1.19
CA TYR A 427 9.09 -15.71 -1.86
C TYR A 427 10.49 -15.23 -2.21
N VAL A 428 10.62 -14.68 -3.42
CA VAL A 428 11.84 -14.04 -3.91
C VAL A 428 11.73 -12.53 -3.77
N GLN A 429 10.68 -11.94 -4.37
CA GLN A 429 10.48 -10.49 -4.35
C GLN A 429 9.01 -10.10 -4.62
N ARG A 430 8.67 -8.84 -4.33
CA ARG A 430 7.43 -8.22 -4.81
C ARG A 430 7.56 -7.94 -6.30
N LEU A 431 6.48 -8.13 -7.06
CA LEU A 431 6.45 -7.79 -8.50
C LEU A 431 5.88 -6.39 -8.77
N GLN A 432 5.40 -5.70 -7.74
CA GLN A 432 4.98 -4.30 -7.79
C GLN A 432 5.77 -3.52 -6.73
N ASP A 433 6.36 -2.39 -7.14
CA ASP A 433 7.11 -1.48 -6.28
C ASP A 433 6.17 -0.59 -5.45
N SER A 434 5.30 -1.21 -4.66
CA SER A 434 4.34 -0.54 -3.80
C SER A 434 4.14 -1.30 -2.49
N ALA A 435 3.90 -0.54 -1.41
CA ALA A 435 3.44 -1.09 -0.14
C ALA A 435 2.10 -1.83 -0.27
N SER A 436 1.31 -1.51 -1.29
CA SER A 436 0.03 -2.15 -1.61
C SER A 436 0.15 -3.42 -2.47
N SER A 437 1.37 -3.89 -2.76
CA SER A 437 1.60 -5.03 -3.66
C SER A 437 0.91 -6.30 -3.16
N ILE A 438 0.10 -6.89 -4.04
CA ILE A 438 -0.58 -8.17 -3.84
C ILE A 438 0.01 -9.28 -4.72
N ILE A 439 1.10 -9.01 -5.45
CA ILE A 439 1.70 -9.92 -6.44
C ILE A 439 3.19 -10.12 -6.11
N PHE A 440 3.59 -11.39 -6.01
CA PHE A 440 4.92 -11.78 -5.57
C PHE A 440 5.51 -12.83 -6.52
N LEU A 441 6.82 -12.71 -6.76
CA LEU A 441 7.63 -13.76 -7.37
C LEU A 441 8.01 -14.76 -6.28
N ALA A 442 7.85 -16.04 -6.57
CA ALA A 442 8.23 -17.13 -5.70
C ALA A 442 8.96 -18.23 -6.48
N GLU A 443 9.64 -19.11 -5.75
CA GLU A 443 10.31 -20.30 -6.30
C GLU A 443 9.88 -21.53 -5.49
N THR A 444 9.58 -22.63 -6.18
CA THR A 444 9.29 -23.92 -5.52
C THR A 444 10.52 -24.44 -4.78
N GLU A 445 10.34 -25.07 -3.63
CA GLU A 445 11.47 -25.60 -2.86
C GLU A 445 12.16 -26.80 -3.53
N ASP A 446 11.43 -27.61 -4.30
CA ASP A 446 11.95 -28.85 -4.87
C ASP A 446 12.81 -28.62 -6.13
N GLU A 447 12.33 -27.79 -7.06
CA GLU A 447 12.96 -27.60 -8.38
C GLU A 447 13.46 -26.17 -8.64
N ALA A 448 13.28 -25.25 -7.68
CA ALA A 448 13.52 -23.81 -7.86
C ALA A 448 12.78 -23.20 -9.09
N SER A 449 11.64 -23.79 -9.47
CA SER A 449 10.77 -23.31 -10.54
C SER A 449 10.08 -22.01 -10.12
N LYS A 450 10.16 -20.99 -10.98
CA LYS A 450 9.57 -19.67 -10.73
C LYS A 450 8.05 -19.69 -10.87
N LEU A 451 7.38 -19.03 -9.93
CA LEU A 451 5.93 -18.92 -9.83
C LEU A 451 5.53 -17.47 -9.52
N VAL A 452 4.30 -17.12 -9.89
CA VAL A 452 3.64 -15.89 -9.41
C VAL A 452 2.59 -16.26 -8.38
N VAL A 453 2.67 -15.64 -7.20
CA VAL A 453 1.69 -15.75 -6.13
C VAL A 453 0.95 -14.42 -6.01
N LYS A 454 -0.37 -14.44 -6.20
CA LYS A 454 -1.24 -13.27 -6.15
C LYS A 454 -2.34 -13.46 -5.11
N PHE A 455 -2.68 -12.40 -4.37
CA PHE A 455 -3.78 -12.39 -3.40
C PHE A 455 -4.92 -11.51 -3.90
N VAL A 456 -6.12 -12.08 -4.01
CA VAL A 456 -7.27 -11.41 -4.64
C VAL A 456 -8.53 -11.62 -3.83
N ASP A 457 -9.47 -10.70 -3.95
CA ASP A 457 -10.84 -10.89 -3.48
C ASP A 457 -11.70 -11.59 -4.55
N ARG A 458 -11.54 -11.28 -5.84
CA ARG A 458 -12.27 -11.91 -6.96
C ARG A 458 -11.34 -12.44 -8.03
N TYR A 459 -11.71 -13.54 -8.70
CA TYR A 459 -10.88 -14.08 -9.78
C TYR A 459 -11.64 -14.88 -10.85
N GLY A 460 -11.38 -14.57 -12.11
CA GLY A 460 -11.90 -15.27 -13.29
C GLY A 460 -11.20 -16.59 -13.59
N ALA A 461 -11.15 -17.53 -12.62
CA ALA A 461 -10.39 -18.77 -12.73
C ALA A 461 -10.77 -19.64 -13.95
N ASP A 462 -12.05 -19.73 -14.29
CA ASP A 462 -12.51 -20.53 -15.44
C ASP A 462 -12.07 -19.92 -16.78
N ALA A 463 -12.11 -18.58 -16.89
CA ALA A 463 -11.61 -17.86 -18.06
C ALA A 463 -10.08 -18.00 -18.19
N HIS A 464 -9.37 -17.92 -17.05
CA HIS A 464 -7.93 -18.15 -17.00
C HIS A 464 -7.58 -19.56 -17.47
N ARG A 465 -8.14 -20.62 -16.86
CA ARG A 465 -7.88 -22.01 -17.27
C ARG A 465 -8.19 -22.26 -18.74
N LEU A 466 -9.27 -21.69 -19.25
CA LEU A 466 -9.64 -21.79 -20.66
C LEU A 466 -8.55 -21.24 -21.59
N LEU A 467 -8.00 -20.06 -21.28
CA LEU A 467 -6.92 -19.49 -22.08
C LEU A 467 -5.58 -20.17 -21.85
N ALA A 468 -5.29 -20.62 -20.63
CA ALA A 468 -4.09 -21.37 -20.31
C ALA A 468 -4.02 -22.66 -21.15
N ASN A 469 -5.12 -23.41 -21.20
CA ASN A 469 -5.24 -24.63 -22.02
C ASN A 469 -5.09 -24.36 -23.51
N ALA A 470 -5.41 -23.16 -23.98
CA ALA A 470 -5.23 -22.73 -25.36
C ALA A 470 -3.85 -22.10 -25.62
N GLY A 471 -2.97 -22.03 -24.61
CA GLY A 471 -1.64 -21.43 -24.72
C GLY A 471 -1.60 -19.90 -24.66
N TYR A 472 -2.71 -19.22 -24.38
CA TYR A 472 -2.84 -17.76 -24.36
C TYR A 472 -2.84 -17.14 -22.96
N ALA A 473 -2.65 -17.93 -21.90
CA ALA A 473 -2.42 -17.45 -20.54
C ALA A 473 -1.34 -18.31 -19.86
N PRO A 474 -0.75 -17.86 -18.74
CA PRO A 474 0.09 -18.70 -17.89
C PRO A 474 -0.71 -19.91 -17.37
N ALA A 475 -0.04 -21.00 -17.02
CA ALA A 475 -0.71 -22.10 -16.33
C ALA A 475 -1.22 -21.65 -14.94
N LEU A 476 -2.48 -21.95 -14.60
CA LEU A 476 -3.04 -21.70 -13.28
C LEU A 476 -2.85 -22.94 -12.39
N HIS A 477 -1.93 -22.86 -11.43
CA HIS A 477 -1.62 -23.98 -10.55
C HIS A 477 -2.57 -24.10 -9.36
N TYR A 478 -3.01 -22.97 -8.78
CA TYR A 478 -3.92 -22.97 -7.63
C TYR A 478 -4.82 -21.73 -7.60
N PHE A 479 -6.06 -21.94 -7.15
CA PHE A 479 -6.99 -20.87 -6.76
C PHE A 479 -7.85 -21.35 -5.59
N GLY A 480 -7.70 -20.75 -4.41
CA GLY A 480 -8.37 -21.21 -3.20
C GLY A 480 -8.08 -20.36 -1.98
N SER A 481 -8.35 -20.89 -0.78
CA SER A 481 -8.03 -20.20 0.48
C SER A 481 -6.52 -20.05 0.71
N LEU A 482 -6.20 -19.17 1.66
CA LEU A 482 -4.84 -18.85 2.09
C LEU A 482 -4.10 -20.02 2.76
N ASP A 483 -4.81 -21.09 3.15
CA ASP A 483 -4.21 -22.33 3.67
C ASP A 483 -3.48 -23.15 2.60
N GLY A 484 -3.65 -22.81 1.32
CA GLY A 484 -3.10 -23.54 0.18
C GLY A 484 -3.73 -24.91 -0.09
N ARG A 485 -4.77 -25.30 0.66
CA ARG A 485 -5.29 -26.66 0.70
C ARG A 485 -6.74 -26.78 0.33
N THR A 486 -7.50 -25.70 0.44
CA THR A 486 -8.92 -25.71 0.11
C THR A 486 -9.16 -24.93 -1.19
N PRO A 487 -9.26 -25.61 -2.35
CA PRO A 487 -9.62 -24.98 -3.61
C PRO A 487 -10.95 -24.20 -3.49
N ALA A 488 -11.09 -23.15 -4.29
CA ALA A 488 -12.38 -22.46 -4.39
C ALA A 488 -13.40 -23.38 -5.08
N THR A 489 -14.47 -23.73 -4.36
CA THR A 489 -15.50 -24.70 -4.81
C THR A 489 -16.79 -24.05 -5.33
N ALA A 490 -16.95 -22.74 -5.19
CA ALA A 490 -18.14 -22.00 -5.64
C ALA A 490 -17.74 -20.90 -6.61
N PRO A 491 -18.57 -20.56 -7.62
CA PRO A 491 -18.39 -19.32 -8.35
C PRO A 491 -18.48 -18.16 -7.35
N ASP A 492 -17.53 -17.23 -7.43
CA ASP A 492 -17.54 -16.00 -6.65
C ASP A 492 -18.92 -15.35 -6.77
N VAL A 493 -19.72 -15.41 -5.71
CA VAL A 493 -21.08 -14.86 -5.74
C VAL A 493 -20.96 -13.35 -5.66
N MET A 494 -20.95 -12.70 -6.82
CA MET A 494 -21.12 -11.27 -6.90
C MET A 494 -22.52 -10.90 -6.40
N LYS A 495 -22.59 -10.10 -5.34
CA LYS A 495 -23.85 -9.48 -4.90
C LYS A 495 -23.80 -8.01 -5.24
N SER A 496 -24.69 -7.56 -6.13
CA SER A 496 -24.71 -6.18 -6.62
C SER A 496 -23.36 -5.72 -7.21
N GLY A 497 -22.66 -6.63 -7.89
CA GLY A 497 -21.34 -6.37 -8.47
C GLY A 497 -20.18 -6.27 -7.48
N LEU A 498 -20.41 -6.68 -6.22
CA LEU A 498 -19.39 -6.75 -5.17
C LEU A 498 -19.08 -8.20 -4.83
N TYR A 499 -17.80 -8.51 -4.67
CA TYR A 499 -17.38 -9.76 -4.05
C TYR A 499 -17.68 -9.71 -2.55
N ILE A 500 -18.37 -10.73 -2.05
CA ILE A 500 -18.64 -10.90 -0.62
C ILE A 500 -18.12 -12.28 -0.21
N GLY A 501 -16.84 -12.35 0.10
CA GLY A 501 -16.16 -13.58 0.47
C GLY A 501 -14.77 -13.34 1.06
N PRO A 502 -14.04 -14.41 1.39
CA PRO A 502 -12.68 -14.31 1.92
C PRO A 502 -11.67 -13.94 0.84
N VAL A 503 -10.51 -13.44 1.26
CA VAL A 503 -9.35 -13.29 0.39
C VAL A 503 -8.89 -14.67 -0.10
N ARG A 504 -8.46 -14.73 -1.35
CA ARG A 504 -8.00 -15.95 -2.04
C ARG A 504 -6.55 -15.81 -2.44
N MET A 505 -5.89 -16.96 -2.53
CA MET A 505 -4.56 -17.10 -3.12
C MET A 505 -4.68 -17.68 -4.51
N VAL A 506 -3.96 -17.08 -5.45
CA VAL A 506 -3.78 -17.55 -6.83
C VAL A 506 -2.30 -17.86 -7.01
N VAL A 507 -1.98 -19.06 -7.50
CA VAL A 507 -0.63 -19.45 -7.89
C VAL A 507 -0.63 -19.79 -9.36
N MET A 508 0.24 -19.16 -10.13
CA MET A 508 0.34 -19.36 -11.58
C MET A 508 1.79 -19.39 -12.06
N GLU A 509 1.99 -19.89 -13.27
CA GLU A 509 3.28 -19.89 -13.97
C GLU A 509 3.88 -18.48 -14.03
N TYR A 510 5.18 -18.36 -13.77
CA TYR A 510 5.92 -17.15 -14.10
C TYR A 510 6.26 -17.13 -15.58
N VAL A 511 5.80 -16.09 -16.28
CA VAL A 511 6.10 -15.90 -17.70
C VAL A 511 7.29 -14.95 -17.85
N GLU A 512 8.38 -15.45 -18.42
CA GLU A 512 9.53 -14.64 -18.78
C GLU A 512 9.24 -13.86 -20.07
N GLY A 513 8.95 -12.57 -19.91
CA GLY A 513 8.58 -11.69 -21.01
C GLY A 513 8.44 -10.23 -20.58
N THR A 514 8.11 -9.38 -21.55
CA THR A 514 7.89 -7.94 -21.36
C THR A 514 6.41 -7.64 -21.60
N THR A 515 5.80 -6.74 -20.82
CA THR A 515 4.41 -6.33 -21.13
C THR A 515 4.38 -5.51 -22.41
N LEU A 516 3.26 -5.51 -23.14
CA LEU A 516 3.10 -4.67 -24.32
C LEU A 516 3.25 -3.18 -23.94
N HIS A 517 2.85 -2.80 -22.72
CA HIS A 517 3.05 -1.44 -22.21
C HIS A 517 4.53 -1.07 -22.16
N ASP A 518 5.35 -1.91 -21.51
CA ASP A 518 6.77 -1.66 -21.37
C ASP A 518 7.50 -1.74 -22.71
N ALA A 519 7.14 -2.71 -23.57
CA ALA A 519 7.71 -2.84 -24.91
C ALA A 519 7.44 -1.61 -25.78
N VAL A 520 6.23 -1.04 -25.71
CA VAL A 520 5.90 0.23 -26.40
C VAL A 520 6.70 1.39 -25.81
N HIS A 521 6.76 1.50 -24.48
CA HIS A 521 7.48 2.56 -23.79
C HIS A 521 8.97 2.54 -24.13
N ASP A 522 9.59 1.36 -24.08
CA ASP A 522 11.02 1.17 -24.31
C ASP A 522 11.38 1.00 -25.80
N ARG A 523 10.39 1.15 -26.70
CA ARG A 523 10.52 1.05 -28.17
C ARG A 523 11.17 -0.26 -28.62
N GLU A 524 10.77 -1.35 -27.98
CA GLU A 524 11.18 -2.70 -28.37
C GLU A 524 10.47 -3.14 -29.66
N ASP A 525 11.05 -4.12 -30.36
CA ASP A 525 10.43 -4.69 -31.55
C ASP A 525 9.20 -5.52 -31.15
N ILE A 526 8.01 -4.98 -31.43
CA ILE A 526 6.73 -5.66 -31.15
C ILE A 526 6.39 -6.59 -32.32
N PRO A 527 6.11 -7.88 -32.07
CA PRO A 527 5.76 -8.81 -33.14
C PRO A 527 4.50 -8.36 -33.90
N ALA A 528 4.54 -8.38 -35.23
CA ALA A 528 3.47 -7.87 -36.09
C ALA A 528 2.11 -8.60 -35.91
N ASN A 529 2.13 -9.84 -35.41
CA ASN A 529 0.93 -10.64 -35.18
C ASN A 529 0.30 -10.44 -33.79
N VAL A 530 0.85 -9.60 -32.91
CA VAL A 530 0.35 -9.45 -31.52
C VAL A 530 -1.15 -9.11 -31.47
N ARG A 531 -1.63 -8.19 -32.32
CA ARG A 531 -3.07 -7.89 -32.40
C ARG A 531 -3.90 -9.10 -32.84
N GLN A 532 -3.40 -9.87 -33.80
CA GLN A 532 -4.07 -11.08 -34.30
C GLN A 532 -4.14 -12.16 -33.22
N GLU A 533 -3.05 -12.39 -32.49
CA GLU A 533 -3.03 -13.35 -31.38
C GLU A 533 -3.94 -12.91 -30.23
N THR A 534 -3.94 -11.61 -29.89
CA THR A 534 -4.88 -11.06 -28.89
C THR A 534 -6.33 -11.28 -29.32
N THR A 535 -6.65 -11.06 -30.60
CA THR A 535 -7.99 -11.30 -31.16
C THR A 535 -8.40 -12.76 -31.04
N ARG A 536 -7.47 -13.71 -31.27
CA ARG A 536 -7.72 -15.14 -31.11
C ARG A 536 -7.99 -15.51 -29.65
N ALA A 537 -7.20 -15.00 -28.72
CA ALA A 537 -7.41 -15.20 -27.29
C ALA A 537 -8.80 -14.72 -26.85
N LEU A 538 -9.19 -13.49 -27.23
CA LEU A 538 -10.54 -12.98 -26.93
C LEU A 538 -11.64 -13.81 -27.58
N SER A 539 -11.44 -14.26 -28.82
CA SER A 539 -12.42 -15.12 -29.51
C SER A 539 -12.67 -16.43 -28.77
N ILE A 540 -11.63 -17.04 -28.19
CA ILE A 540 -11.75 -18.27 -27.39
C ILE A 540 -12.62 -18.01 -26.15
N LEU A 541 -12.35 -16.93 -25.41
CA LEU A 541 -13.17 -16.53 -24.26
C LEU A 541 -14.62 -16.26 -24.67
N HIS A 542 -14.81 -15.47 -25.73
CA HIS A 542 -16.11 -15.01 -26.18
C HIS A 542 -16.99 -16.17 -26.65
N ASN A 543 -16.41 -17.14 -27.37
CA ASN A 543 -17.09 -18.36 -27.80
C ASN A 543 -17.55 -19.23 -26.62
N ALA A 544 -16.81 -19.21 -25.51
CA ALA A 544 -17.20 -19.87 -24.25
C ALA A 544 -18.11 -19.02 -23.34
N GLY A 545 -18.55 -17.84 -23.82
CA GLY A 545 -19.44 -16.93 -23.10
C GLY A 545 -18.76 -16.11 -21.99
N PHE A 546 -17.43 -16.03 -22.00
CA PHE A 546 -16.65 -15.19 -21.10
C PHE A 546 -16.31 -13.84 -21.74
N VAL A 547 -16.07 -12.85 -20.89
CA VAL A 547 -15.53 -11.52 -21.21
C VAL A 547 -14.25 -11.37 -20.39
N TYR A 548 -13.19 -10.85 -21.00
CA TYR A 548 -11.92 -10.60 -20.32
C TYR A 548 -12.05 -9.42 -19.35
N GLY A 549 -12.66 -8.32 -19.83
CA GLY A 549 -13.05 -7.18 -19.02
C GLY A 549 -11.96 -6.14 -18.84
N ASP A 550 -10.70 -6.55 -18.64
CA ASP A 550 -9.58 -5.65 -18.36
C ASP A 550 -8.50 -5.62 -19.45
N LEU A 551 -8.90 -5.60 -20.73
CA LEU A 551 -7.92 -5.62 -21.82
C LEU A 551 -7.19 -4.27 -21.91
N ARG A 552 -5.90 -4.28 -21.55
CA ARG A 552 -4.99 -3.12 -21.58
C ARG A 552 -3.57 -3.57 -21.89
N SER A 553 -2.71 -2.67 -22.37
CA SER A 553 -1.32 -3.02 -22.71
C SER A 553 -0.49 -3.61 -21.56
N PRO A 554 -0.67 -3.23 -20.27
CA PRO A 554 0.03 -3.90 -19.17
C PRO A 554 -0.40 -5.36 -18.95
N ASN A 555 -1.60 -5.72 -19.41
CA ASN A 555 -2.19 -7.06 -19.23
C ASN A 555 -1.92 -7.99 -20.43
N VAL A 556 -1.12 -7.53 -21.40
CA VAL A 556 -0.67 -8.32 -22.55
C VAL A 556 0.83 -8.55 -22.39
N MET A 557 1.25 -9.79 -22.19
CA MET A 557 2.65 -10.15 -22.02
C MET A 557 3.21 -10.80 -23.29
N LEU A 558 4.36 -10.30 -23.73
CA LEU A 558 5.12 -10.78 -24.89
C LEU A 558 6.26 -11.67 -24.40
N SER A 559 6.18 -12.97 -24.68
CA SER A 559 7.20 -13.94 -24.28
C SER A 559 7.74 -14.70 -25.49
N LYS A 560 8.83 -15.46 -25.29
CA LYS A 560 9.36 -16.38 -26.31
C LYS A 560 8.35 -17.46 -26.72
N SER A 561 7.44 -17.84 -25.81
CA SER A 561 6.37 -18.81 -26.07
C SER A 561 5.17 -18.23 -26.81
N GLY A 562 5.20 -16.92 -27.09
CA GLY A 562 4.10 -16.16 -27.70
C GLY A 562 3.42 -15.21 -26.71
N LEU A 563 2.27 -14.70 -27.13
CA LEU A 563 1.46 -13.77 -26.34
C LEU A 563 0.73 -14.49 -25.23
N LYS A 564 0.76 -13.91 -24.03
CA LYS A 564 -0.01 -14.34 -22.87
C LYS A 564 -0.85 -13.18 -22.34
N LEU A 565 -2.14 -13.38 -22.14
CA LEU A 565 -2.97 -12.48 -21.35
C LEU A 565 -2.76 -12.78 -19.86
N ILE A 566 -2.60 -11.74 -19.05
CA ILE A 566 -2.38 -11.82 -17.61
C ILE A 566 -3.33 -10.88 -16.87
N ASP A 567 -3.60 -11.20 -15.60
CA ASP A 567 -4.58 -10.51 -14.76
C ASP A 567 -6.05 -10.81 -15.14
N PHE A 568 -6.62 -11.81 -14.47
CA PHE A 568 -7.97 -12.31 -14.69
C PHE A 568 -8.94 -11.90 -13.57
N ASP A 569 -8.60 -10.91 -12.74
CA ASP A 569 -9.41 -10.53 -11.57
C ASP A 569 -10.86 -10.17 -11.96
N TRP A 570 -11.03 -9.59 -13.16
CA TRP A 570 -12.34 -9.14 -13.63
C TRP A 570 -13.04 -10.18 -14.49
N ALA A 571 -12.28 -11.03 -15.20
CA ALA A 571 -12.81 -11.92 -16.22
C ALA A 571 -13.96 -12.80 -15.71
N GLY A 572 -14.98 -13.00 -16.54
CA GLY A 572 -16.17 -13.74 -16.11
C GLY A 572 -17.25 -13.83 -17.18
N LYS A 573 -18.40 -14.41 -16.82
CA LYS A 573 -19.50 -14.62 -17.78
C LYS A 573 -20.11 -13.31 -18.24
N GLU A 574 -20.36 -13.20 -19.54
CA GLU A 574 -21.00 -12.04 -20.16
C GLU A 574 -22.35 -11.71 -19.50
N GLY A 575 -22.56 -10.44 -19.15
CA GLY A 575 -23.78 -9.95 -18.52
C GLY A 575 -23.99 -10.35 -17.06
N VAL A 576 -23.13 -11.22 -16.50
CA VAL A 576 -23.15 -11.63 -15.08
C VAL A 576 -22.01 -10.96 -14.33
N ALA A 577 -20.79 -11.07 -14.87
CA ALA A 577 -19.64 -10.42 -14.28
C ALA A 577 -19.72 -8.90 -14.50
N THR A 578 -19.32 -8.13 -13.50
CA THR A 578 -19.40 -6.66 -13.49
C THR A 578 -18.05 -6.03 -13.29
N TYR A 579 -17.89 -4.80 -13.77
CA TYR A 579 -16.75 -3.96 -13.44
C TYR A 579 -16.71 -3.63 -11.94
N PRO A 580 -15.51 -3.50 -11.34
CA PRO A 580 -15.38 -3.08 -9.96
C PRO A 580 -15.83 -1.62 -9.77
N ARG A 581 -15.95 -1.20 -8.50
CA ARG A 581 -16.08 0.21 -8.15
C ARG A 581 -14.78 0.96 -8.43
N ARG A 582 -14.87 2.27 -8.67
CA ARG A 582 -13.72 3.17 -8.83
C ARG A 582 -12.81 2.79 -10.00
N LEU A 583 -13.40 2.58 -11.18
CA LEU A 583 -12.61 2.51 -12.41
C LEU A 583 -11.78 3.79 -12.58
N SER A 584 -10.55 3.63 -13.08
CA SER A 584 -9.67 4.77 -13.36
C SER A 584 -10.33 5.70 -14.40
N LYS A 585 -10.27 7.00 -14.15
CA LYS A 585 -10.77 8.03 -15.08
C LYS A 585 -9.76 8.37 -16.18
N ASP A 586 -8.51 7.97 -16.00
CA ASP A 586 -7.41 8.26 -16.93
C ASP A 586 -7.35 7.24 -18.07
N ILE A 587 -8.09 6.13 -17.93
CA ILE A 587 -8.19 5.10 -18.96
C ILE A 587 -9.40 5.44 -19.84
N PRO A 588 -9.23 5.59 -21.16
CA PRO A 588 -10.33 5.86 -22.07
C PRO A 588 -11.12 4.57 -22.33
N TRP A 589 -11.91 4.12 -21.35
CA TRP A 589 -12.65 2.86 -21.43
C TRP A 589 -13.60 2.77 -22.64
N ALA A 590 -13.98 1.54 -22.98
CA ALA A 590 -14.98 1.26 -24.00
C ALA A 590 -16.35 1.87 -23.65
N LYS A 591 -17.17 2.14 -24.67
CA LYS A 591 -18.51 2.68 -24.47
C LYS A 591 -19.37 1.72 -23.65
N GLY A 592 -19.97 2.23 -22.58
CA GLY A 592 -20.83 1.45 -21.68
C GLY A 592 -20.11 0.84 -20.48
N VAL A 593 -18.77 0.95 -20.42
CA VAL A 593 -17.98 0.63 -19.23
C VAL A 593 -18.23 1.70 -18.17
N ALA A 594 -18.66 1.26 -17.00
CA ALA A 594 -18.88 2.09 -15.82
C ALA A 594 -18.79 1.23 -14.56
N ASP A 595 -18.61 1.87 -13.40
CA ASP A 595 -18.63 1.20 -12.10
C ASP A 595 -19.87 0.30 -11.98
N PHE A 596 -19.66 -0.96 -11.58
CA PHE A 596 -20.69 -1.99 -11.42
C PHE A 596 -21.45 -2.40 -12.70
N ALA A 597 -21.14 -1.82 -13.85
CA ALA A 597 -21.82 -2.17 -15.09
C ALA A 597 -21.50 -3.62 -15.49
N PRO A 598 -22.48 -4.38 -16.01
CA PRO A 598 -22.23 -5.72 -16.55
C PRO A 598 -21.24 -5.68 -17.70
N MET A 599 -20.27 -6.60 -17.69
CA MET A 599 -19.28 -6.73 -18.75
C MET A 599 -19.90 -7.37 -19.99
N ARG A 600 -19.50 -6.86 -21.16
CA ARG A 600 -19.96 -7.28 -22.49
C ARG A 600 -18.77 -7.53 -23.38
N LYS A 601 -18.90 -8.50 -24.29
CA LYS A 601 -17.84 -8.80 -25.27
C LYS A 601 -17.45 -7.60 -26.14
N ALA A 602 -18.43 -6.75 -26.44
CA ALA A 602 -18.21 -5.50 -27.16
C ALA A 602 -17.19 -4.57 -26.45
N HIS A 603 -17.12 -4.61 -25.12
CA HIS A 603 -16.12 -3.83 -24.38
C HIS A 603 -14.71 -4.33 -24.67
N ASP A 604 -14.47 -5.64 -24.68
CA ASP A 604 -13.16 -6.22 -25.04
C ASP A 604 -12.76 -5.85 -26.47
N LEU A 605 -13.70 -5.89 -27.41
CA LEU A 605 -13.43 -5.56 -28.83
C LEU A 605 -13.07 -4.08 -29.02
N GLU A 606 -13.77 -3.17 -28.34
CA GLU A 606 -13.43 -1.75 -28.41
C GLU A 606 -12.11 -1.45 -27.67
N MET A 607 -11.84 -2.12 -26.56
CA MET A 607 -10.54 -2.02 -25.87
C MET A 607 -9.40 -2.60 -26.72
N LEU A 608 -9.65 -3.67 -27.50
CA LEU A 608 -8.67 -4.24 -28.42
C LEU A 608 -8.26 -3.20 -29.47
N ASP A 609 -9.22 -2.48 -30.04
CA ASP A 609 -8.90 -1.40 -30.97
C ASP A 609 -8.08 -0.31 -30.28
N LYS A 610 -8.49 0.15 -29.08
CA LYS A 610 -7.77 1.17 -28.31
C LYS A 610 -6.34 0.78 -27.94
N VAL A 611 -6.07 -0.48 -27.61
CA VAL A 611 -4.72 -0.97 -27.26
C VAL A 611 -3.77 -0.92 -28.46
N PHE A 612 -4.27 -1.10 -29.68
CA PHE A 612 -3.47 -1.16 -30.91
C PHE A 612 -3.69 0.02 -31.86
N LEU A 613 -4.36 1.08 -31.40
CA LEU A 613 -4.41 2.38 -32.07
C LEU A 613 -3.09 3.11 -31.75
N VAL A 614 -2.05 2.81 -32.54
CA VAL A 614 -0.77 3.55 -32.57
C VAL A 614 -0.60 4.17 -33.95
#